data_AF-A0A354TS59-F1
#
_entry.id   AF-A0A354TS59-F1
#
_cell.length_a   1.000
_cell.length_b   1.000
_cell.length_c   1.000
_cell.angle_alpha   90.00
_cell.angle_beta   90.00
_cell.angle_gamma   90.00
#
_symmetry.space_group_name_H-M   'P 1'
#
loop_
_entity.id
_entity.type
_entity.pdbx_description
1 polymer ?
#
loop_
_entity_poly.entity_id
_entity_poly.type
_entity_poly.pdbx_seq_one_letter_code
_entity_poly.pdbx_strand_id
1 'polypeptide(L)'
;IFCTEEQIQSEVADFMQLLFSVYRDFGFDEVILRLSTRPEKRVGSDELWDSAEQALKDALIATGLDWQLQPGEGAFYGPKIEYSLEDCMGRGPQWGTI
;
A
#
# COMPACT_ATOMS: atom_id res chain seq x y z
N ILE A 1 -4.51 -3.54 -11.85
CA ILE A 1 -4.03 -2.67 -12.96
C ILE A 1 -3.02 -3.50 -13.75
N PHE A 2 -3.15 -3.60 -15.08
CA PHE A 2 -2.12 -4.23 -15.92
C PHE A 2 -1.24 -3.13 -16.50
N CYS A 3 0.04 -3.15 -16.17
CA CYS A 3 1.00 -2.13 -16.57
C CYS A 3 2.39 -2.75 -16.73
N THR A 4 3.32 -2.03 -17.36
CA THR A 4 4.74 -2.41 -17.39
C THR A 4 5.41 -2.10 -16.03
N GLU A 5 6.57 -2.68 -15.75
CA GLU A 5 7.30 -2.43 -14.50
C GLU A 5 7.62 -0.94 -14.30
N GLU A 6 7.97 -0.24 -15.37
CA GLU A 6 8.28 1.20 -15.37
C GLU A 6 7.06 2.07 -14.99
N GLN A 7 5.84 1.54 -15.13
CA GLN A 7 4.60 2.25 -14.84
C GLN A 7 4.09 2.03 -13.42
N ILE A 8 4.68 1.10 -12.65
CA ILE A 8 4.19 0.75 -11.31
C ILE A 8 4.11 1.98 -10.40
N GLN A 9 5.17 2.81 -10.37
CA GLN A 9 5.17 4.00 -9.51
C GLN A 9 4.06 5.00 -9.86
N SER A 10 3.85 5.28 -11.14
CA SER A 10 2.79 6.20 -11.57
C SER A 10 1.40 5.65 -11.27
N GLU A 11 1.16 4.36 -11.53
CA GLU A 11 -0.14 3.74 -11.27
C GLU A 11 -0.48 3.71 -9.77
N VAL A 12 0.50 3.44 -8.91
CA VAL A 12 0.30 3.50 -7.45
C VAL A 12 0.03 4.93 -7.00
N ALA A 13 0.77 5.92 -7.51
CA ALA A 13 0.58 7.32 -7.17
C ALA A 13 -0.81 7.84 -7.60
N ASP A 14 -1.23 7.53 -8.82
CA ASP A 14 -2.52 7.94 -9.38
C ASP A 14 -3.67 7.29 -8.60
N PHE A 15 -3.55 6.00 -8.26
CA PHE A 15 -4.52 5.32 -7.41
C PHE A 15 -4.61 5.95 -6.01
N MET A 16 -3.47 6.26 -5.39
CA MET A 16 -3.44 6.89 -4.06
C MET A 16 -4.12 8.26 -4.07
N GLN A 17 -3.89 9.08 -5.10
CA GLN A 17 -4.55 10.38 -5.22
C GLN A 17 -6.07 10.22 -5.32
N LEU A 18 -6.54 9.28 -6.13
CA LEU A 18 -7.97 8.96 -6.24
C LEU A 18 -8.53 8.51 -4.89
N LEU A 19 -7.84 7.59 -4.21
CA LEU A 19 -8.27 7.03 -2.93
C LEU A 19 -8.39 8.11 -1.86
N PHE A 20 -7.38 8.98 -1.73
CA PHE A 20 -7.40 10.09 -0.78
C PHE A 20 -8.48 11.12 -1.10
N SER A 21 -8.75 11.38 -2.39
CA SER A 21 -9.89 12.23 -2.78
C SER A 21 -11.21 11.64 -2.27
N VAL A 22 -11.43 10.34 -2.47
CA VAL A 22 -12.64 9.65 -2.01
C VAL A 22 -12.73 9.72 -0.48
N TYR A 23 -11.66 9.40 0.25
CA TYR A 23 -11.67 9.47 1.71
C TYR A 23 -11.98 10.87 2.25
N ARG A 24 -11.44 11.91 1.61
CA ARG A 24 -11.74 13.31 1.95
C ARG A 24 -13.21 13.67 1.72
N ASP A 25 -13.82 13.19 0.65
CA ASP A 25 -15.25 13.41 0.38
C ASP A 25 -16.14 12.81 1.49
N PHE A 26 -15.66 11.78 2.19
CA PHE A 26 -16.30 11.18 3.36
C PHE A 26 -15.85 11.75 4.70
N GLY A 27 -15.00 12.79 4.72
CA GLY A 27 -14.55 13.48 5.93
C GLY A 27 -13.40 12.79 6.67
N PHE A 28 -12.65 11.92 6.00
CA PHE A 28 -11.44 11.31 6.56
C PHE A 28 -10.19 12.05 6.08
N ASP A 29 -9.61 12.86 6.98
CA ASP A 29 -8.37 13.61 6.71
C ASP A 29 -7.10 12.85 7.13
N GLU A 30 -7.25 11.85 8.00
CA GLU A 30 -6.15 11.02 8.51
C GLU A 30 -6.27 9.58 8.00
N VAL A 31 -5.26 9.12 7.29
CA VAL A 31 -5.18 7.75 6.74
C VAL A 31 -3.89 7.12 7.24
N ILE A 32 -4.01 5.94 7.86
CA ILE A 32 -2.85 5.18 8.35
C ILE A 32 -2.39 4.26 7.22
N LEU A 33 -1.18 4.48 6.73
CA LEU A 33 -0.56 3.69 5.67
C LEU A 33 0.29 2.57 6.25
N ARG A 34 0.18 1.37 5.69
CA ARG A 34 1.05 0.24 6.04
C ARG A 34 1.58 -0.49 4.82
N LEU A 35 2.85 -0.89 4.86
CA LEU A 35 3.48 -1.74 3.85
C LEU A 35 3.58 -3.16 4.36
N SER A 36 2.82 -4.07 3.77
CA SER A 36 2.82 -5.49 4.10
C SER A 36 3.76 -6.24 3.16
N THR A 37 4.83 -6.82 3.71
CA THR A 37 5.91 -7.46 2.94
C THR A 37 5.81 -8.99 2.93
N ARG A 38 6.69 -9.65 2.17
CA ARG A 38 6.60 -11.06 1.84
C ARG A 38 6.32 -12.00 3.02
N PRO A 39 5.29 -12.87 2.93
CA PRO A 39 5.08 -13.91 3.92
C PRO A 39 6.06 -15.07 3.74
N GLU A 40 6.11 -15.97 4.73
CA GLU A 40 6.92 -17.20 4.65
C GLU A 40 6.48 -18.10 3.48
N LYS A 41 5.16 -18.22 3.26
CA LYS A 41 4.58 -19.00 2.16
C LYS A 41 4.18 -18.09 1.01
N ARG A 42 4.98 -18.09 -0.05
CA ARG A 42 4.79 -17.22 -1.22
C ARG A 42 5.14 -17.92 -2.53
N VAL A 43 4.62 -17.36 -3.62
CA VAL A 43 4.99 -17.71 -4.99
C VAL A 43 5.89 -16.63 -5.58
N GLY A 44 6.65 -16.96 -6.63
CA GLY A 44 7.60 -16.06 -7.27
C GLY A 44 9.01 -16.13 -6.68
N SER A 45 9.97 -15.55 -7.38
CA SER A 45 11.37 -15.54 -6.96
C SER A 45 11.67 -14.39 -5.99
N ASP A 46 12.78 -14.48 -5.27
CA ASP A 46 13.17 -13.45 -4.30
C ASP A 46 13.45 -12.12 -4.98
N GLU A 47 14.03 -12.15 -6.18
CA GLU A 47 14.33 -10.95 -6.96
C GLU A 47 13.06 -10.22 -7.40
N LEU A 48 12.01 -10.95 -7.78
CA LEU A 48 10.71 -10.36 -8.12
C LEU A 48 10.09 -9.69 -6.89
N TRP A 49 10.19 -10.34 -5.74
CA TRP A 49 9.71 -9.80 -4.48
C TRP A 49 10.51 -8.56 -4.03
N ASP A 50 11.83 -8.58 -4.18
CA ASP A 50 12.70 -7.44 -3.87
C ASP A 50 12.31 -6.22 -4.71
N SER A 51 12.11 -6.43 -6.01
CA SER A 51 11.67 -5.38 -6.95
C SER A 51 10.30 -4.82 -6.56
N ALA A 52 9.31 -5.69 -6.30
CA ALA A 52 7.96 -5.27 -5.94
C ALA A 52 7.89 -4.54 -4.59
N GLU A 53 8.58 -5.04 -3.57
CA GLU A 53 8.63 -4.39 -2.25
C GLU A 53 9.32 -3.03 -2.34
N GLN A 54 10.40 -2.93 -3.10
CA GLN A 54 11.11 -1.67 -3.32
C GLN A 54 10.23 -0.67 -4.07
N ALA A 55 9.50 -1.10 -5.11
CA ALA A 55 8.60 -0.24 -5.87
C ALA A 55 7.48 0.35 -4.98
N LEU A 56 6.82 -0.46 -4.16
CA LEU A 56 5.78 0.02 -3.24
C LEU A 56 6.36 0.92 -2.14
N LYS A 57 7.54 0.60 -1.63
CA LYS A 57 8.24 1.43 -0.63
C LYS A 57 8.61 2.79 -1.20
N ASP A 58 9.11 2.84 -2.42
CA ASP A 58 9.46 4.11 -3.08
C ASP A 58 8.22 4.96 -3.36
N ALA A 59 7.10 4.33 -3.76
CA ALA A 59 5.82 5.02 -3.89
C ALA A 59 5.35 5.63 -2.55
N LEU A 60 5.46 4.90 -1.44
CA LEU A 60 5.16 5.43 -0.11
C LEU A 60 6.08 6.59 0.29
N ILE A 61 7.40 6.46 0.08
CA ILE A 61 8.37 7.53 0.37
C ILE A 61 8.05 8.79 -0.44
N ALA A 62 7.71 8.64 -1.73
CA ALA A 62 7.39 9.75 -2.61
C ALA A 62 6.15 10.55 -2.16
N THR A 63 5.25 9.94 -1.38
CA THR A 63 4.08 10.65 -0.82
C THR A 63 4.44 11.62 0.30
N GLY A 64 5.58 11.41 0.98
CA GLY A 64 5.97 12.18 2.16
C GLY A 64 5.11 11.94 3.40
N LEU A 65 4.21 10.94 3.37
CA LEU A 65 3.34 10.57 4.48
C LEU A 65 4.02 9.54 5.39
N ASP A 66 3.66 9.54 6.66
CA ASP A 66 4.09 8.50 7.59
C ASP A 66 3.43 7.16 7.27
N TRP A 67 4.20 6.08 7.36
CA TRP A 67 3.75 4.71 7.12
C TRP A 67 4.42 3.71 8.05
N GLN A 68 3.79 2.55 8.23
CA GLN A 68 4.27 1.48 9.09
C GLN A 68 4.64 0.25 8.28
N LEU A 69 5.69 -0.47 8.68
CA LEU A 69 6.03 -1.76 8.07
C LEU A 69 5.25 -2.89 8.77
N GLN A 70 4.70 -3.82 8.00
CA GLN A 70 4.07 -5.05 8.47
C GLN A 70 4.78 -6.28 7.87
N PRO A 71 5.86 -6.74 8.50
CA PRO A 71 6.63 -7.86 7.99
C PRO A 71 5.81 -9.14 7.94
N GLY A 72 5.76 -9.79 6.79
CA GLY A 72 5.10 -11.10 6.64
C GLY A 72 3.59 -11.06 6.42
N GLU A 73 2.97 -9.89 6.40
CA GLU A 73 1.51 -9.71 6.20
C GLU A 73 1.12 -9.51 4.73
N GLY A 74 2.10 -9.58 3.82
CA GLY A 74 1.86 -9.53 2.38
C GLY A 74 1.02 -10.71 1.89
N ALA A 75 0.37 -10.55 0.74
CA ALA A 75 -0.34 -11.67 0.13
C ALA A 75 0.68 -12.72 -0.37
N PHE A 76 0.25 -13.98 -0.55
CA PHE A 76 1.16 -15.01 -1.03
C PHE A 76 1.74 -14.72 -2.45
N TYR A 77 1.13 -13.79 -3.19
CA TYR A 77 1.49 -13.43 -4.57
C TYR A 77 2.15 -12.05 -4.72
N GLY A 78 2.31 -11.28 -3.65
CA GLY A 78 2.95 -9.97 -3.72
C GLY A 78 2.79 -9.11 -2.46
N PRO A 79 3.62 -8.07 -2.30
CA PRO A 79 3.46 -7.09 -1.24
C PRO A 79 2.25 -6.19 -1.52
N LYS A 80 1.76 -5.50 -0.49
CA LYS A 80 0.61 -4.58 -0.63
C LYS A 80 0.75 -3.37 0.27
N ILE A 81 0.15 -2.26 -0.14
CA ILE A 81 -0.07 -1.09 0.72
C ILE A 81 -1.49 -1.18 1.27
N GLU A 82 -1.62 -1.05 2.58
CA GLU A 82 -2.90 -1.03 3.28
C GLU A 82 -3.24 0.37 3.74
N TYR A 83 -4.52 0.72 3.61
CA TYR A 83 -5.05 2.01 4.03
C TYR A 83 -6.09 1.77 5.12
N SER A 84 -5.78 2.23 6.33
CA SER A 84 -6.69 2.19 7.47
C SER A 84 -7.26 3.57 7.77
N LEU A 85 -8.54 3.59 8.12
CA LEU A 85 -9.24 4.78 8.59
C LEU A 85 -9.64 4.55 10.04
N GLU A 86 -9.43 5.57 10.87
CA GLU A 86 -9.89 5.53 12.26
C GLU A 86 -11.41 5.75 12.32
N ASP A 87 -12.12 4.85 12.98
CA ASP A 87 -13.56 5.00 13.24
C ASP A 87 -13.84 5.85 14.48
N CYS A 88 -15.12 6.17 14.71
CA CYS A 88 -15.54 6.99 15.86
C CYS A 88 -15.26 6.36 17.24
N MET A 89 -14.80 5.12 17.30
CA MET A 89 -14.39 4.43 18.52
C MET A 89 -12.86 4.29 18.63
N GLY A 90 -12.09 4.94 17.75
CA GLY A 90 -10.62 4.92 17.76
C GLY A 90 -10.02 3.63 17.20
N ARG A 91 -10.77 2.86 16.41
CA ARG A 91 -10.27 1.61 15.80
C ARG A 91 -9.86 1.89 14.36
N GLY A 92 -8.73 1.34 13.93
CA GLY A 92 -8.23 1.49 12.55
C GLY A 92 -8.27 0.21 11.72
N PRO A 93 -9.46 -0.31 11.33
CA PRO A 93 -9.52 -1.46 10.43
C PRO A 93 -8.95 -1.11 9.05
N GLN A 94 -8.59 -2.12 8.26
CA GLN A 94 -8.20 -1.92 6.86
C GLN A 94 -9.44 -1.66 6.00
N TRP A 95 -9.40 -0.63 5.16
CA TRP A 95 -10.47 -0.29 4.20
C TRP A 95 -10.00 -0.41 2.75
N GLY A 96 -8.79 0.11 2.47
CA GLY A 96 -8.20 0.09 1.13
C GLY A 96 -7.01 -0.85 1.03
N THR A 97 -6.69 -1.27 -0.20
CA THR A 97 -5.45 -1.97 -0.53
C THR A 97 -5.04 -1.67 -1.96
N ILE A 98 -3.73 -1.64 -2.22
CA ILE A 98 -3.14 -1.75 -3.56
C ILE A 98 -2.00 -2.75 -3.55
#